data_AF-A0A4Y2FPT5-F1
#
_entry.id   AF-A0A4Y2FPT5-F1
#
_cell.length_a   1.000
_cell.length_b   1.000
_cell.length_c   1.000
_cell.angle_alpha   90.00
_cell.angle_beta   90.00
_cell.angle_gamma   90.00
#
_symmetry.space_group_name_H-M   'P 1'
#
loop_
_entity.id
_entity.type
_entity.pdbx_description
1 polymer ?
#
loop_
_entity_poly.entity_id
_entity_poly.type
_entity_poly.pdbx_seq_one_letter_code
_entity_poly.pdbx_strand_id
1 'polypeptide(L)'
;MLFGRTLRLTCDILFGRPSETPSSPNEYMKNLETRLESLHAFSRKRIKLASERMKTRYDSRATDHYFKEGNLVWMYNPKRRRGLSPKLQHNWEEPYTVVKKLKDVVYIVQRLPNAKPKVTI
;
A
#
# COMPACT_ATOMS: atom_id res chain seq x y z
N MET A 1 -9.44 44.83 -4.55
CA MET A 1 -8.83 44.78 -3.21
C MET A 1 -9.64 45.70 -2.30
N LEU A 2 -10.31 45.22 -1.24
CA LEU A 2 -11.33 46.01 -0.53
C LEU A 2 -11.05 46.33 0.96
N PHE A 3 -10.09 45.71 1.67
CA PHE A 3 -9.99 45.98 3.13
C PHE A 3 -8.59 45.97 3.75
N GLY A 4 -7.54 46.40 3.03
CA GLY A 4 -6.28 46.92 3.61
C GLY A 4 -5.48 46.07 4.63
N ARG A 5 -5.95 44.88 5.01
CA ARG A 5 -5.34 43.95 5.95
C ARG A 5 -5.15 42.63 5.21
N THR A 6 -3.91 42.15 5.16
CA THR A 6 -3.60 40.84 4.61
C THR A 6 -4.29 39.77 5.44
N LEU A 7 -5.03 38.87 4.78
CA LEU A 7 -5.67 37.73 5.43
C LEU A 7 -4.61 36.93 6.21
N ARG A 8 -4.83 36.71 7.51
CA ARG A 8 -4.00 35.78 8.30
C ARG A 8 -4.46 34.37 7.96
N LEU A 9 -3.63 33.61 7.26
CA LEU A 9 -3.92 32.22 6.96
C LEU A 9 -3.64 31.36 8.20
N THR A 10 -4.30 30.20 8.31
CA THR A 10 -4.07 29.25 9.40
C THR A 10 -2.61 28.79 9.47
N CYS A 11 -1.92 28.74 8.33
CA CYS A 11 -0.48 28.51 8.26
C CYS A 11 0.34 29.64 8.91
N ASP A 12 -0.04 30.91 8.78
CA ASP A 12 0.67 32.04 9.41
C ASP A 12 0.62 31.99 10.94
N ILE A 13 -0.46 31.41 11.50
CA ILE A 13 -0.63 31.21 12.95
C ILE A 13 0.15 29.97 13.41
N LEU A 14 0.11 28.89 12.64
CA LEU A 14 0.72 27.61 13.00
C LEU A 14 2.25 27.64 12.90
N PHE A 15 2.79 28.31 11.88
CA PHE A 15 4.23 28.38 11.60
C PHE A 15 4.87 29.70 12.07
N GLY A 16 4.07 30.67 12.49
CA GLY A 16 4.51 32.03 12.79
C GLY A 16 4.91 32.80 11.52
N ARG A 17 4.79 34.13 11.57
CA ARG A 17 5.38 34.97 10.52
C ARG A 17 6.89 34.98 10.76
N PRO A 18 7.74 34.60 9.79
CA PRO A 18 9.17 34.72 9.98
C PRO A 18 9.50 36.21 10.18
N SER A 19 9.95 36.58 11.38
CA SER A 19 10.68 37.83 11.58
C SER A 19 12.06 37.63 11.01
N GLU A 20 12.51 38.57 10.18
CA GLU A 20 13.89 38.95 9.91
C GLU A 20 13.89 39.63 8.55
N THR A 21 14.01 40.95 8.55
CA THR A 21 14.56 41.63 7.38
C THR A 21 15.92 40.99 7.12
N PRO A 22 16.09 40.24 6.03
CA PRO A 22 17.37 39.61 5.75
C PRO A 22 18.38 40.73 5.54
N SER A 23 19.57 40.59 6.12
CA SER A 23 20.60 41.62 5.97
C SER A 23 21.07 41.72 4.51
N SER A 24 20.87 40.64 3.72
CA SER A 24 20.99 40.62 2.25
C SER A 24 20.05 39.61 1.57
N PRO A 25 19.67 39.80 0.29
CA PRO A 25 18.87 38.84 -0.46
C PRO A 25 19.44 37.42 -0.51
N ASN A 26 20.77 37.27 -0.50
CA ASN A 26 21.44 35.97 -0.52
C ASN A 26 21.25 35.20 0.80
N GLU A 27 21.22 35.91 1.93
CA GLU A 27 20.98 35.32 3.24
C GLU A 27 19.53 34.82 3.35
N TYR A 28 18.57 35.58 2.82
CA TYR A 28 17.18 35.15 2.72
C TYR A 28 17.02 33.87 1.90
N MET A 29 17.65 33.81 0.72
CA MET A 29 17.59 32.63 -0.15
C MET A 29 18.15 31.39 0.56
N LYS A 30 19.29 31.51 1.24
CA LYS A 30 19.88 30.41 2.02
C LYS A 30 19.01 29.96 3.20
N ASN A 31 18.42 30.90 3.93
CA ASN A 31 17.52 30.58 5.04
C ASN A 31 16.23 29.90 4.55
N LEU A 32 15.70 30.34 3.40
CA LEU A 32 14.54 29.69 2.77
C LEU A 32 14.87 28.26 2.32
N GLU A 33 16.01 28.07 1.66
CA GLU A 33 16.47 26.76 1.19
C GLU A 33 16.61 25.77 2.36
N THR A 34 17.35 26.16 3.41
CA THR A 34 17.53 25.34 4.61
C THR A 34 16.21 25.01 5.33
N ARG A 35 15.29 25.97 5.40
CA ARG A 35 13.95 25.74 5.96
C ARG A 35 13.16 24.74 5.13
N LEU A 36 13.15 24.88 3.81
CA LEU A 36 12.44 23.95 2.92
C LEU A 36 13.03 22.54 3.00
N GLU A 37 14.36 22.41 3.03
CA GLU A 37 15.03 21.12 3.23
C GLU A 37 14.63 20.48 4.55
N SER A 38 14.60 21.25 5.64
CA SER A 38 14.20 20.75 6.96
C SER A 38 12.74 20.29 6.99
N LEU A 39 11.83 21.04 6.34
CA LEU A 39 10.42 20.69 6.24
C LEU A 39 10.21 19.43 5.41
N HIS A 40 10.95 19.29 4.31
CA HIS A 40 10.90 18.08 3.48
C HIS A 40 11.46 16.86 4.23
N ALA A 41 12.58 17.02 4.94
CA ALA A 41 13.14 15.96 5.77
C ALA A 41 12.16 15.51 6.87
N PHE A 42 11.52 16.47 7.54
CA PHE A 42 10.48 16.21 8.52
C PHE A 42 9.29 15.45 7.92
N SER A 43 8.81 15.91 6.76
CA SER A 43 7.68 15.30 6.05
C SER A 43 7.99 13.86 5.64
N ARG A 44 9.16 13.60 5.06
CA ARG A 44 9.62 12.24 4.73
C ARG A 44 9.67 11.33 5.95
N LYS A 45 10.19 11.82 7.08
CA LYS A 45 10.24 11.06 8.33
C LYS A 45 8.84 10.70 8.83
N ARG A 46 7.88 11.64 8.77
CA ARG A 46 6.49 11.39 9.16
C ARG A 46 5.79 10.39 8.25
N ILE A 47 5.96 10.50 6.94
CA ILE A 47 5.41 9.55 5.96
C ILE A 47 5.96 8.15 6.21
N LYS A 48 7.28 8.01 6.43
CA LYS A 48 7.91 6.73 6.74
C LYS A 48 7.31 6.10 8.00
N LEU A 49 7.21 6.87 9.09
CA LEU A 49 6.62 6.39 10.34
C LEU A 49 5.15 5.98 10.20
N ALA A 50 4.36 6.75 9.44
CA ALA A 50 2.97 6.43 9.18
C ALA A 50 2.83 5.14 8.36
N SER A 51 3.69 4.96 7.34
CA SER A 51 3.76 3.74 6.53
C SER A 51 4.14 2.52 7.36
N GLU A 52 5.14 2.64 8.24
CA GLU A 52 5.55 1.57 9.17
C GLU A 52 4.39 1.17 10.10
N ARG A 53 3.70 2.14 10.72
CA ARG A 53 2.52 1.87 11.56
C ARG A 53 1.39 1.20 10.79
N MET A 54 1.15 1.64 9.55
CA MET A 54 0.14 1.04 8.68
C MET A 54 0.48 -0.42 8.36
N LYS A 55 1.75 -0.69 8.02
CA LYS A 55 2.25 -2.04 7.78
C LYS A 55 2.10 -2.92 9.02
N THR A 56 2.57 -2.47 10.18
CA THR A 56 2.42 -3.23 11.44
C THR A 56 0.96 -3.56 11.74
N ARG A 57 0.04 -2.60 11.53
CA ARG A 57 -1.40 -2.84 11.73
C ARG A 57 -1.96 -3.83 10.72
N TYR A 58 -1.58 -3.74 9.45
CA TYR A 58 -2.02 -4.68 8.42
C TYR A 58 -1.51 -6.09 8.71
N ASP A 59 -0.21 -6.22 8.99
CA ASP A 59 0.46 -7.49 9.26
C ASP A 59 0.04 -8.09 10.61
N SER A 60 -0.48 -7.31 11.56
CA SER A 60 -0.93 -7.82 12.88
C SER A 60 -2.03 -8.89 12.79
N ARG A 61 -2.75 -8.95 11.66
CA ARG A 61 -3.79 -9.95 11.39
C ARG A 61 -3.35 -10.97 10.33
N ALA A 62 -2.14 -10.84 9.80
CA ALA A 62 -1.61 -11.79 8.85
C ALA A 62 -1.26 -13.07 9.59
N THR A 63 -2.02 -14.12 9.30
CA THR A 63 -1.73 -15.47 9.76
C THR A 63 -1.05 -16.23 8.63
N ASP A 64 0.17 -16.70 8.87
CA ASP A 64 0.90 -17.54 7.93
C ASP A 64 0.28 -18.94 7.88
N HIS A 65 -0.63 -19.14 6.94
CA HIS A 65 -1.18 -20.46 6.63
C HIS A 65 -0.43 -21.04 5.44
N TYR A 66 0.39 -22.05 5.69
CA TYR A 66 1.08 -22.80 4.64
C TYR A 66 0.37 -24.11 4.36
N PHE A 67 0.20 -24.41 3.06
CA PHE A 67 -0.26 -25.72 2.62
C PHE A 67 0.94 -26.64 2.41
N LYS A 68 0.83 -27.87 2.91
CA LYS A 68 1.82 -28.93 2.65
C LYS A 68 1.47 -29.66 1.36
N GLU A 69 2.48 -30.25 0.73
CA GLU A 69 2.26 -31.18 -0.39
C GLU A 69 1.32 -32.32 0.06
N GLY A 70 0.37 -32.68 -0.80
CA GLY A 70 -0.71 -33.61 -0.50
C GLY A 70 -1.96 -33.00 0.15
N ASN A 71 -1.96 -31.71 0.55
CA ASN A 71 -3.17 -31.07 1.08
C ASN A 71 -4.21 -30.83 -0.02
N LEU A 72 -5.49 -31.03 0.34
CA LEU A 72 -6.62 -30.70 -0.51
C LEU A 72 -7.01 -29.23 -0.32
N VAL A 73 -7.10 -28.49 -1.42
CA VAL A 73 -7.35 -27.04 -1.44
C VAL A 73 -8.41 -26.74 -2.50
N TRP A 74 -9.35 -25.86 -2.16
CA TRP A 74 -10.32 -25.33 -3.12
C TRP A 74 -9.68 -24.19 -3.91
N MET A 75 -9.79 -24.22 -5.24
CA MET A 75 -9.14 -23.22 -6.08
C MET A 75 -10.14 -22.13 -6.47
N TYR A 76 -9.84 -20.89 -6.10
CA TYR A 76 -10.63 -19.74 -6.56
C TYR A 76 -10.34 -19.44 -8.03
N ASN A 77 -11.35 -19.61 -8.89
CA ASN A 77 -11.27 -19.36 -10.32
C ASN A 77 -12.53 -18.62 -10.80
N PRO A 78 -12.55 -17.28 -10.73
CA PRO A 78 -13.70 -16.45 -11.10
C PRO A 78 -13.85 -16.33 -12.63
N LYS A 79 -13.98 -17.46 -13.31
CA LYS A 79 -14.20 -17.53 -14.75
C LYS A 79 -15.63 -17.14 -15.09
N ARG A 80 -15.77 -16.06 -15.83
CA ARG A 80 -17.07 -15.62 -16.36
C ARG A 80 -17.47 -16.46 -17.56
N ARG A 81 -18.59 -17.17 -17.43
CA ARG A 81 -19.27 -17.84 -18.55
C ARG A 81 -20.25 -16.87 -19.20
N ARG A 82 -20.19 -16.74 -20.54
CA ARG A 82 -21.15 -15.93 -21.31
C ARG A 82 -22.55 -16.55 -21.18
N GLY A 83 -23.57 -15.69 -21.12
CA GLY A 83 -24.98 -16.11 -20.98
C GLY A 83 -25.45 -16.38 -19.55
N LEU A 84 -24.55 -16.32 -18.56
CA LEU A 84 -24.90 -16.49 -17.14
C LEU A 84 -24.62 -15.18 -16.38
N SER A 85 -25.48 -14.83 -15.41
CA SER A 85 -25.25 -13.69 -14.53
C SER A 85 -23.98 -13.89 -13.71
N PRO A 86 -22.99 -12.97 -13.74
CA PRO A 86 -21.73 -13.12 -13.00
C PRO A 86 -21.92 -13.31 -11.48
N LYS A 87 -23.02 -12.80 -10.91
CA LYS A 87 -23.32 -12.91 -9.48
C LYS A 87 -23.81 -14.30 -9.06
N LEU A 88 -24.33 -15.09 -10.00
CA LEU A 88 -24.89 -16.42 -9.74
C LEU A 88 -23.92 -17.55 -10.12
N GLN A 89 -22.71 -17.21 -10.60
CA GLN A 89 -21.69 -18.19 -10.97
C GLN A 89 -20.88 -18.61 -9.74
N HIS A 90 -20.58 -19.91 -9.62
CA HIS A 90 -19.71 -20.42 -8.57
C HIS A 90 -18.24 -20.17 -8.93
N ASN A 91 -17.53 -19.46 -8.06
CA ASN A 91 -16.14 -19.07 -8.30
C ASN A 91 -15.12 -20.07 -7.75
N TRP A 92 -15.53 -21.03 -6.94
CA TRP A 92 -14.63 -22.03 -6.40
C TRP A 92 -14.67 -23.27 -7.29
N GLU A 93 -13.51 -23.73 -7.74
CA GLU A 93 -13.40 -25.03 -8.39
C GLU A 93 -13.24 -26.12 -7.33
N GLU A 94 -13.67 -27.32 -7.69
CA GLU A 94 -13.54 -28.54 -6.91
C GLU A 94 -12.13 -28.74 -6.30
N PRO A 95 -11.97 -29.61 -5.29
CA PRO A 95 -10.70 -29.79 -4.60
C PRO A 95 -9.53 -30.16 -5.53
N TYR A 96 -8.40 -29.50 -5.30
CA TYR A 96 -7.11 -29.81 -5.90
C TYR A 96 -6.15 -30.29 -4.83
N THR A 97 -5.19 -31.13 -5.20
CA THR A 97 -4.08 -31.53 -4.33
C THR A 97 -2.87 -30.65 -4.58
N VAL A 98 -2.24 -30.15 -3.52
CA VAL A 98 -0.96 -29.44 -3.63
C VAL A 98 0.13 -30.43 -4.02
N VAL A 99 0.76 -30.21 -5.18
CA VAL A 99 1.87 -31.03 -5.67
C VAL A 99 3.19 -30.50 -5.15
N LYS A 100 3.39 -29.18 -5.22
CA LYS A 100 4.65 -28.54 -4.85
C LYS A 100 4.47 -27.09 -4.46
N LYS A 101 5.20 -26.62 -3.45
CA LYS A 101 5.35 -25.19 -3.14
C LYS A 101 6.52 -24.60 -3.95
N LEU A 102 6.25 -23.59 -4.77
CA LEU A 102 7.29 -22.90 -5.56
C LEU A 102 7.86 -21.69 -4.82
N LYS A 103 6.98 -20.88 -4.21
CA LYS A 103 7.31 -19.69 -3.41
C LYS A 103 6.37 -19.63 -2.21
N ASP A 104 6.52 -18.64 -1.33
CA ASP A 104 5.68 -18.53 -0.13
C ASP A 104 4.17 -18.51 -0.41
N VAL A 105 3.79 -17.82 -1.48
CA VAL A 105 2.40 -17.68 -1.90
C VAL A 105 2.09 -18.52 -3.14
N VAL A 106 3.09 -19.04 -3.86
CA VAL A 106 2.88 -19.71 -5.15
C VAL A 106 3.00 -21.23 -5.03
N TYR A 107 1.94 -21.94 -5.40
CA TYR A 107 1.81 -23.39 -5.34
C TYR A 107 1.49 -23.99 -6.71
N ILE A 108 1.95 -25.22 -6.94
CA ILE A 108 1.48 -26.08 -8.02
C ILE A 108 0.41 -27.00 -7.44
N VAL A 109 -0.76 -27.00 -8.05
CA VAL A 109 -1.91 -27.80 -7.64
C VAL A 109 -2.40 -28.68 -8.79
N GLN A 110 -2.91 -29.87 -8.48
CA GLN A 110 -3.33 -30.85 -9.47
C GLN A 110 -4.65 -31.51 -9.03
N ARG A 111 -5.59 -31.65 -9.96
CA ARG A 111 -6.95 -32.17 -9.66
C ARG A 111 -7.00 -33.70 -9.62
N LEU A 112 -6.33 -34.34 -10.56
CA LEU A 112 -6.26 -35.79 -10.73
C LEU A 112 -4.82 -36.17 -11.09
N PRO A 113 -4.35 -37.39 -10.80
CA PRO A 113 -2.97 -37.81 -11.05
C PRO A 113 -2.48 -37.58 -12.49
N ASN A 114 -3.39 -37.70 -13.47
CA ASN A 114 -3.09 -37.55 -14.89
C ASN A 114 -3.50 -36.17 -15.46
N ALA A 115 -4.10 -35.30 -14.65
CA ALA A 115 -4.54 -33.98 -15.11
C ALA A 115 -3.35 -33.01 -15.18
N LYS A 116 -3.41 -32.04 -16.11
CA LYS A 116 -2.40 -30.99 -16.20
C LYS A 116 -2.32 -30.19 -14.88
N PRO A 117 -1.13 -30.05 -14.28
CA PRO A 117 -0.96 -29.22 -13.08
C PRO A 117 -1.21 -27.75 -13.39
N LYS A 118 -1.72 -27.01 -12.41
CA LYS A 118 -1.99 -25.57 -12.47
C LYS A 118 -1.14 -24.84 -11.42
N VAL A 119 -0.76 -23.61 -11.71
CA VAL A 119 -0.04 -22.74 -10.78
C VAL A 119 -1.03 -21.76 -10.16
N THR A 120 -1.06 -21.67 -8.83
CA THR A 120 -1.93 -20.79 -8.06
C THR A 120 -1.13 -19.92 -7.11
N ILE A 121 -1.63 -18.71 -6.85
CA ILE A 121 -1.14 -17.72 -5.88
C ILE A 121 -2.14 -17.71 -4.73
#